data_AF-A0A1Z8Y6I1-F1
#
_entry.id   AF-A0A1Z8Y6I1-F1
#
_cell.length_a   1.000
_cell.length_b   1.000
_cell.length_c   1.000
_cell.angle_alpha   90.00
_cell.angle_beta   90.00
_cell.angle_gamma   90.00
#
_symmetry.space_group_name_H-M   'P 1'
#
loop_
_entity.id
_entity.type
_entity.pdbx_description
1 polymer ?
#
loop_
_entity_poly.entity_id
_entity_poly.type
_entity_poly.pdbx_seq_one_letter_code
_entity_poly.pdbx_strand_id
1 'polypeptide(L)'
;MLLSSLSIALTLAFTPLAFTGGGCPDGQVEDCADDDCIDDFYIGDGFCDGQDQLDGANLCCYENDAGDCTDEECPDDGGGDGDGGDCSNAIDLVEGSAAFDNTDTTVVVDLTNVCDLGQFGDEILYKSLWFRWSCTESGNYIASTCDQATYDTRLAIFQDDCRFSSVIACLDDSPGCTGFTQQIGFTAEAGRDYYLCVGAYASFYVGTGTLTVEPAVRSLQKVVPWPSDLGAPEDTVYELWETAGGSGTWEGCRAEAEAAGDQLASITSEEENNVVNFTAAGLQSGICAFGLYQDRTDPDYSEPLGGWKFTDGTPLVYTNWNAGEPNNAGGIEDYGQLSGAGWNDNTNDTTEIWSGYVVKRPGVPLRYTWDASVGGNGNEYEGFALPVAMTQPEAIIYAEERGGHLVTINSEAENQMLVNEIIPNLYASDGIAIGLIQQPGPGEPFSNWGWITGEPLDYVNWRVGEPNDAGGEDFGQIYDDGSWNDAQGSNTLNAIIIEYESESPCPADFNGDGVVGGADLTELLAAWGGGAGPQDLNGDGFVGGPDLTIVLGEWGNCF
;
A
#
# COMPACT_ATOMS: atom_id res chain seq x y z
N MET A 1 -39.42 -27.45 12.12
CA MET A 1 -39.47 -28.89 12.42
C MET A 1 -38.08 -29.25 12.92
N LEU A 2 -37.99 -29.59 14.22
CA LEU A 2 -36.86 -30.17 14.96
C LEU A 2 -35.53 -29.40 15.09
N LEU A 3 -35.42 -28.80 16.29
CA LEU A 3 -34.19 -28.57 17.06
C LEU A 3 -33.39 -29.88 17.24
N SER A 4 -32.05 -29.79 17.21
CA SER A 4 -31.21 -30.59 18.10
C SER A 4 -29.93 -29.84 18.47
N SER A 5 -29.96 -29.22 19.65
CA SER A 5 -28.81 -28.80 20.42
C SER A 5 -28.08 -30.03 20.98
N LEU A 6 -26.82 -30.23 20.62
CA LEU A 6 -25.94 -31.22 21.25
C LEU A 6 -24.93 -30.47 22.14
N SER A 7 -25.25 -30.35 23.43
CA SER A 7 -24.29 -29.93 24.45
C SER A 7 -23.37 -31.11 24.77
N ILE A 8 -22.12 -31.05 24.32
CA ILE A 8 -21.04 -31.90 24.83
C ILE A 8 -20.38 -31.11 25.98
N ALA A 9 -20.74 -31.47 27.21
CA ALA A 9 -20.01 -31.04 28.39
C ALA A 9 -18.73 -31.89 28.49
N LEU A 10 -17.59 -31.33 28.06
CA LEU A 10 -16.28 -31.91 28.33
C LEU A 10 -15.82 -31.39 29.69
N THR A 11 -16.03 -32.18 30.73
CA THR A 11 -15.39 -31.97 32.04
C THR A 11 -13.89 -32.15 31.90
N LEU A 12 -13.14 -31.06 31.89
CA LEU A 12 -11.69 -31.06 32.10
C LEU A 12 -11.41 -31.51 33.54
N ALA A 13 -11.02 -32.77 33.68
CA ALA A 13 -10.33 -33.23 34.87
C ALA A 13 -8.90 -32.67 34.82
N PHE A 14 -8.59 -31.74 35.73
CA PHE A 14 -7.20 -31.36 36.02
C PHE A 14 -6.50 -32.59 36.61
N THR A 15 -5.70 -33.25 35.78
CA THR A 15 -4.56 -34.04 36.26
C THR A 15 -3.33 -33.17 36.04
N PRO A 16 -2.63 -32.71 37.09
CA PRO A 16 -1.34 -32.09 36.90
C PRO A 16 -0.38 -33.18 36.42
N LEU A 17 0.01 -33.10 35.14
CA LEU A 17 1.15 -33.85 34.63
C LEU A 17 2.38 -33.01 34.95
N ALA A 18 3.23 -33.60 35.79
CA ALA A 18 4.49 -33.04 36.24
C ALA A 18 5.35 -32.59 35.06
N PHE A 19 5.81 -31.34 35.16
CA PHE A 19 6.91 -30.81 34.37
C PHE A 19 8.15 -31.66 34.67
N THR A 20 8.81 -32.14 33.64
CA THR A 20 10.17 -32.70 33.74
C THR A 20 11.10 -31.81 32.93
N GLY A 21 11.35 -30.63 33.47
CA GLY A 21 12.62 -29.91 33.34
C GLY A 21 13.25 -29.90 34.73
N GLY A 22 14.56 -30.12 34.84
CA GLY A 22 15.25 -29.91 36.11
C GLY A 22 15.03 -28.46 36.54
N GLY A 23 14.66 -28.25 37.80
CA GLY A 23 14.27 -26.96 38.33
C GLY A 23 13.63 -27.19 39.69
N CYS A 24 13.89 -26.27 40.61
CA CYS A 24 13.69 -26.46 42.03
C CYS A 24 12.25 -26.79 42.46
N PRO A 25 12.05 -27.41 43.64
CA PRO A 25 10.72 -27.67 44.19
C PRO A 25 9.85 -26.40 44.26
N ASP A 26 8.52 -26.57 44.22
CA ASP A 26 7.56 -25.46 44.36
C ASP A 26 7.88 -24.60 45.61
N GLY A 27 8.04 -23.29 45.42
CA GLY A 27 8.51 -22.34 46.44
C GLY A 27 10.04 -22.21 46.53
N GLN A 28 10.78 -22.73 45.55
CA GLN A 28 12.23 -22.60 45.44
C GLN A 28 12.65 -22.24 44.02
N VAL A 29 13.75 -21.51 43.93
CA VAL A 29 14.43 -21.06 42.72
C VAL A 29 15.85 -21.65 42.67
N GLU A 30 16.43 -21.70 41.48
CA GLU A 30 17.80 -22.18 41.28
C GLU A 30 18.79 -21.13 41.78
N ASP A 31 19.81 -21.56 42.51
CA ASP A 31 20.90 -20.70 42.97
C ASP A 31 21.71 -20.19 41.76
N CYS A 32 22.04 -18.91 41.74
CA CYS A 32 22.83 -18.33 40.66
C CYS A 32 24.31 -18.73 40.73
N ALA A 33 24.78 -19.31 41.84
CA ALA A 33 26.15 -19.79 42.02
C ALA A 33 26.33 -21.28 41.69
N ASP A 34 25.31 -22.12 41.88
CA ASP A 34 25.36 -23.56 41.64
C ASP A 34 23.97 -24.20 41.44
N ASP A 35 23.91 -25.53 41.25
CA ASP A 35 22.65 -26.24 40.97
C ASP A 35 21.79 -26.48 42.24
N ASP A 36 22.05 -25.78 43.36
CA ASP A 36 21.25 -25.90 44.58
C ASP A 36 19.93 -25.10 44.46
N CYS A 37 18.97 -25.45 45.31
CA CYS A 37 17.65 -24.84 45.32
C CYS A 37 17.45 -23.99 46.56
N ILE A 38 17.17 -22.71 46.36
CA ILE A 38 16.98 -21.68 47.38
C ILE A 38 15.50 -21.31 47.47
N ASP A 39 15.00 -20.98 48.66
CA ASP A 39 13.60 -20.59 48.85
C ASP A 39 13.29 -19.28 48.10
N ASP A 40 12.17 -19.22 47.38
CA ASP A 40 11.81 -18.04 46.56
C ASP A 40 11.49 -16.80 47.41
N PHE A 41 11.25 -16.99 48.71
CA PHE A 41 11.06 -15.92 49.69
C PHE A 41 12.26 -14.98 49.81
N TYR A 42 13.46 -15.46 49.51
CA TYR A 42 14.69 -14.66 49.60
C TYR A 42 14.77 -13.59 48.51
N ILE A 43 14.07 -13.77 47.39
CA ILE A 43 14.01 -12.76 46.32
C ILE A 43 13.25 -11.53 46.81
N GLY A 44 13.93 -10.39 46.92
CA GLY A 44 13.28 -9.11 47.24
C GLY A 44 12.83 -8.99 48.71
N ASP A 45 13.52 -9.67 49.63
CA ASP A 45 13.17 -9.75 51.05
C ASP A 45 13.62 -8.52 51.88
N GLY A 46 14.32 -7.59 51.23
CA GLY A 46 14.93 -6.38 51.79
C GLY A 46 16.40 -6.54 52.20
N PHE A 47 17.02 -7.68 51.92
CA PHE A 47 18.43 -7.97 52.18
C PHE A 47 19.12 -8.50 50.93
N CYS A 48 20.34 -8.04 50.66
CA CYS A 48 21.08 -8.50 49.50
C CYS A 48 21.59 -9.94 49.66
N ASP A 49 21.11 -10.86 48.82
CA ASP A 49 21.58 -12.24 48.69
C ASP A 49 22.57 -12.41 47.51
N GLY A 50 23.72 -11.74 47.62
CA GLY A 50 24.83 -11.78 46.65
C GLY A 50 25.98 -12.76 46.98
N GLN A 51 27.09 -12.66 46.23
CA GLN A 51 28.15 -13.69 46.23
C GLN A 51 28.90 -13.95 47.55
N ASP A 52 28.86 -13.03 48.51
CA ASP A 52 29.68 -13.06 49.73
C ASP A 52 28.94 -13.57 50.99
N GLN A 53 27.78 -14.21 50.84
CA GLN A 53 26.97 -14.73 51.94
C GLN A 53 27.55 -16.02 52.59
N LEU A 54 27.32 -16.15 53.90
CA LEU A 54 27.83 -17.28 54.71
C LEU A 54 27.03 -18.57 54.52
N ASP A 55 25.81 -18.45 53.99
CA ASP A 55 24.81 -19.51 53.89
C ASP A 55 24.68 -20.09 52.47
N GLY A 56 25.43 -19.56 51.49
CA GLY A 56 25.61 -20.16 50.16
C GLY A 56 24.62 -19.71 49.08
N ALA A 57 23.52 -19.04 49.46
CA ALA A 57 22.53 -18.51 48.51
C ALA A 57 23.09 -17.34 47.69
N ASN A 58 23.02 -17.43 46.37
CA ASN A 58 23.28 -16.32 45.45
C ASN A 58 22.07 -16.11 44.52
N LEU A 59 21.41 -14.97 44.61
CA LEU A 59 20.21 -14.62 43.84
C LEU A 59 20.44 -13.43 42.88
N CYS A 60 21.70 -13.10 42.58
CA CYS A 60 22.06 -12.00 41.71
C CYS A 60 21.44 -12.07 40.30
N CYS A 61 21.20 -13.28 39.78
CA CYS A 61 20.57 -13.50 38.48
C CYS A 61 19.05 -13.21 38.45
N TYR A 62 18.44 -12.85 39.59
CA TYR A 62 17.04 -12.41 39.69
C TYR A 62 16.98 -10.89 39.94
N GLU A 63 17.45 -10.08 39.00
CA GLU A 63 17.46 -8.61 39.08
C GLU A 63 18.26 -8.06 40.29
N ASN A 64 19.47 -8.59 40.54
CA ASN A 64 20.25 -8.26 41.74
C ASN A 64 19.40 -8.42 43.00
N ASP A 65 18.74 -9.57 43.11
CA ASP A 65 17.83 -9.91 44.20
C ASP A 65 16.64 -8.94 44.29
N ALA A 66 15.90 -8.80 43.19
CA ALA A 66 14.79 -7.86 43.00
C ALA A 66 15.13 -6.41 43.45
N GLY A 67 16.39 -6.01 43.28
CA GLY A 67 16.93 -4.70 43.61
C GLY A 67 17.41 -4.52 45.05
N ASP A 68 17.51 -5.60 45.84
CA ASP A 68 18.06 -5.55 47.20
C ASP A 68 19.60 -5.54 47.23
N CYS A 69 20.24 -6.07 46.18
CA CYS A 69 21.70 -5.98 45.97
C CYS A 69 22.11 -4.79 45.09
N THR A 70 23.29 -4.25 45.38
CA THR A 70 23.97 -3.31 44.45
C THR A 70 24.82 -4.06 43.43
N ASP A 71 25.13 -3.42 42.30
CA ASP A 71 25.99 -3.97 41.25
C ASP A 71 27.41 -4.36 41.74
N GLU A 72 27.90 -3.77 42.83
CA GLU A 72 29.18 -4.14 43.44
C GLU A 72 29.08 -5.43 44.27
N GLU A 73 27.89 -5.73 44.80
CA GLU A 73 27.57 -6.92 45.60
C GLU A 73 27.14 -8.12 44.72
N CYS A 74 26.74 -7.84 43.49
CA CYS A 74 26.42 -8.81 42.42
C CYS A 74 27.27 -8.57 41.16
N PRO A 75 28.61 -8.76 41.22
CA PRO A 75 29.50 -8.41 40.11
C PRO A 75 29.55 -9.44 38.97
N ASP A 76 29.04 -10.67 39.19
CA ASP A 76 28.86 -11.68 38.14
C ASP A 76 27.35 -11.91 37.94
N ASP A 77 26.75 -10.92 37.32
CA ASP A 77 25.39 -10.77 36.82
C ASP A 77 24.62 -12.01 36.40
N GLY A 78 25.29 -12.87 35.63
CA GLY A 78 24.60 -13.53 34.53
C GLY A 78 23.74 -12.55 33.69
N GLY A 79 24.06 -11.24 33.69
CA GLY A 79 23.13 -10.18 33.32
C GLY A 79 23.71 -8.76 33.45
N GLY A 80 25.01 -8.59 33.19
CA GLY A 80 25.71 -7.30 33.28
C GLY A 80 26.68 -7.05 32.12
N ASP A 81 26.49 -7.70 30.98
CA ASP A 81 27.38 -7.59 29.82
C ASP A 81 27.02 -6.40 28.92
N GLY A 82 25.91 -5.70 29.20
CA GLY A 82 25.37 -4.69 28.27
C GLY A 82 24.96 -5.31 26.93
N ASP A 83 24.53 -6.58 26.93
CA ASP A 83 24.36 -7.40 25.72
C ASP A 83 22.92 -7.93 25.51
N GLY A 84 21.90 -7.50 26.25
CA GLY A 84 20.50 -7.91 26.04
C GLY A 84 19.78 -8.36 27.32
N GLY A 85 18.50 -8.00 27.47
CA GLY A 85 17.68 -8.39 28.62
C GLY A 85 17.35 -9.89 28.65
N ASP A 86 16.99 -10.43 29.82
CA ASP A 86 16.50 -11.82 29.93
C ASP A 86 15.10 -11.95 29.30
N CYS A 87 14.97 -12.81 28.29
CA CYS A 87 13.72 -13.15 27.61
C CYS A 87 13.21 -14.56 27.97
N SER A 88 13.72 -15.19 29.04
CA SER A 88 13.30 -16.50 29.51
C SER A 88 11.80 -16.60 29.79
N ASN A 89 11.17 -15.48 30.15
CA ASN A 89 9.75 -15.34 30.46
C ASN A 89 8.90 -14.81 29.28
N ALA A 90 9.43 -14.86 28.05
CA ALA A 90 8.74 -14.34 26.88
C ALA A 90 7.35 -14.99 26.68
N ILE A 91 6.36 -14.16 26.37
CA ILE A 91 4.98 -14.57 26.09
C ILE A 91 4.90 -15.10 24.65
N ASP A 92 4.49 -16.36 24.48
CA ASP A 92 4.32 -16.95 23.15
C ASP A 92 3.15 -16.30 22.38
N LEU A 93 3.39 -15.87 21.14
CA LEU A 93 2.33 -15.45 20.21
C LEU A 93 1.62 -16.69 19.65
N VAL A 94 0.40 -16.92 20.11
CA VAL A 94 -0.45 -17.99 19.58
C VAL A 94 -1.20 -17.47 18.36
N GLU A 95 -1.08 -18.17 17.23
CA GLU A 95 -1.65 -17.73 15.94
C GLU A 95 -1.19 -16.31 15.54
N GLY A 96 0.00 -15.90 15.96
CA GLY A 96 0.54 -14.58 15.66
C GLY A 96 -0.07 -13.46 16.50
N SER A 97 -0.69 -13.73 17.65
CA SER A 97 -1.23 -12.67 18.51
C SER A 97 -1.07 -12.96 20.01
N ALA A 98 -0.86 -11.90 20.80
CA ALA A 98 -0.87 -11.95 22.25
C ALA A 98 -1.40 -10.63 22.85
N ALA A 99 -2.30 -10.72 23.83
CA ALA A 99 -2.71 -9.57 24.64
C ALA A 99 -1.67 -9.29 25.73
N PHE A 100 -1.49 -8.02 26.08
CA PHE A 100 -0.52 -7.60 27.08
C PHE A 100 -1.01 -6.45 27.96
N ASP A 101 -0.40 -6.33 29.13
CA ASP A 101 -0.61 -5.25 30.10
C ASP A 101 0.74 -4.93 30.76
N ASN A 102 1.27 -3.73 30.52
CA ASN A 102 2.58 -3.34 31.03
C ASN A 102 2.52 -2.60 32.39
N THR A 103 1.38 -2.62 33.07
CA THR A 103 1.17 -1.87 34.31
C THR A 103 2.17 -2.27 35.41
N ASP A 104 2.43 -3.57 35.54
CA ASP A 104 3.23 -4.13 36.64
C ASP A 104 4.70 -4.39 36.27
N THR A 105 5.08 -4.31 35.00
CA THR A 105 6.49 -4.50 34.59
C THR A 105 7.35 -3.29 34.96
N THR A 106 8.56 -3.59 35.40
CA THR A 106 9.66 -2.68 35.69
C THR A 106 10.81 -2.82 34.69
N VAL A 107 10.71 -3.75 33.73
CA VAL A 107 11.78 -4.08 32.79
C VAL A 107 12.09 -2.87 31.92
N VAL A 108 13.37 -2.57 31.76
CA VAL A 108 13.86 -1.52 30.87
C VAL A 108 14.85 -2.14 29.90
N VAL A 109 14.67 -1.87 28.60
CA VAL A 109 15.57 -2.32 27.54
C VAL A 109 16.16 -1.08 26.88
N ASP A 110 17.46 -0.88 27.05
CA ASP A 110 18.19 0.27 26.51
C ASP A 110 18.89 -0.12 25.21
N LEU A 111 18.41 0.41 24.09
CA LEU A 111 18.96 0.15 22.75
C LEU A 111 19.84 1.30 22.25
N THR A 112 20.36 2.15 23.15
CA THR A 112 21.24 3.25 22.78
C THR A 112 22.46 2.75 22.01
N ASN A 113 22.66 3.28 20.79
CA ASN A 113 23.67 2.84 19.81
C ASN A 113 23.50 1.43 19.24
N VAL A 114 22.40 0.75 19.52
CA VAL A 114 22.05 -0.57 18.95
C VAL A 114 21.06 -0.38 17.81
N CYS A 115 19.98 0.35 18.06
CA CYS A 115 18.94 0.59 17.08
C CYS A 115 18.33 1.99 17.28
N ASP A 116 18.17 2.72 16.19
CA ASP A 116 17.61 4.07 16.20
C ASP A 116 16.08 3.98 16.14
N LEU A 117 15.43 4.27 17.28
CA LEU A 117 13.98 4.22 17.41
C LEU A 117 13.29 5.39 16.70
N GLY A 118 14.00 6.44 16.32
CA GLY A 118 13.44 7.58 15.59
C GLY A 118 14.02 8.92 16.03
N GLN A 119 13.53 10.00 15.41
CA GLN A 119 14.09 11.34 15.57
C GLN A 119 13.92 11.94 16.99
N PHE A 120 12.96 11.46 17.77
CA PHE A 120 12.57 12.05 19.05
C PHE A 120 12.67 11.04 20.19
N GLY A 121 13.13 11.50 21.37
CA GLY A 121 13.23 10.66 22.56
C GLY A 121 14.63 10.08 22.77
N ASP A 122 14.73 9.12 23.68
CA ASP A 122 15.89 8.24 23.87
C ASP A 122 15.62 6.90 23.15
N GLU A 123 16.62 6.02 23.07
CA GLU A 123 16.51 4.69 22.47
C GLU A 123 16.07 3.62 23.50
N ILE A 124 15.28 4.01 24.51
CA ILE A 124 14.96 3.16 25.66
C ILE A 124 13.50 2.69 25.63
N LEU A 125 13.29 1.38 25.75
CA LEU A 125 11.99 0.75 25.91
C LEU A 125 11.72 0.56 27.41
N TYR A 126 10.87 1.43 27.97
CA TYR A 126 10.50 1.37 29.39
C TYR A 126 9.32 0.41 29.63
N LYS A 127 9.23 -0.20 30.81
CA LYS A 127 8.11 -1.08 31.17
C LYS A 127 7.87 -2.15 30.10
N SER A 128 8.95 -2.84 29.75
CA SER A 128 9.00 -3.73 28.61
C SER A 128 8.41 -5.10 28.92
N LEU A 129 7.85 -5.72 27.89
CA LEU A 129 7.40 -7.10 27.89
C LEU A 129 8.03 -7.82 26.69
N TRP A 130 8.51 -9.03 26.95
CA TRP A 130 9.08 -9.89 25.93
C TRP A 130 8.05 -10.86 25.38
N PHE A 131 8.12 -11.08 24.08
CA PHE A 131 7.28 -12.02 23.37
C PHE A 131 8.10 -12.90 22.46
N ARG A 132 7.64 -14.12 22.21
CA ARG A 132 8.28 -15.07 21.31
C ARG A 132 7.33 -15.45 20.18
N TRP A 133 7.84 -15.42 18.96
CA TRP A 133 7.13 -15.88 17.77
C TRP A 133 8.03 -16.79 16.92
N SER A 134 7.52 -17.97 16.56
CA SER A 134 8.23 -18.92 15.69
C SER A 134 7.70 -18.82 14.26
N CYS A 135 8.59 -18.53 13.32
CA CYS A 135 8.22 -18.38 11.91
C CYS A 135 7.95 -19.74 11.25
N THR A 136 6.77 -19.92 10.66
CA THR A 136 6.41 -21.17 9.95
C THR A 136 6.72 -21.13 8.46
N GLU A 137 6.73 -19.95 7.85
CA GLU A 137 6.93 -19.74 6.40
C GLU A 137 7.84 -18.52 6.18
N SER A 138 8.92 -18.67 5.40
CA SER A 138 9.81 -17.54 5.13
C SER A 138 9.07 -16.46 4.34
N GLY A 139 9.23 -15.20 4.72
CA GLY A 139 8.55 -14.08 4.08
C GLY A 139 8.69 -12.78 4.88
N ASN A 140 8.01 -11.74 4.42
CA ASN A 140 7.92 -10.48 5.14
C ASN A 140 6.73 -10.53 6.10
N TYR A 141 6.92 -9.99 7.30
CA TYR A 141 5.94 -9.94 8.38
C TYR A 141 5.87 -8.54 8.97
N ILE A 142 4.70 -8.18 9.48
CA ILE A 142 4.48 -6.95 10.23
C ILE A 142 4.20 -7.34 11.68
N ALA A 143 5.02 -6.83 12.59
CA ALA A 143 4.71 -6.82 14.01
C ALA A 143 3.99 -5.49 14.36
N SER A 144 2.82 -5.56 14.98
CA SER A 144 1.96 -4.38 15.17
C SER A 144 1.37 -4.27 16.56
N THR A 145 1.39 -3.04 17.06
CA THR A 145 0.60 -2.51 18.18
C THR A 145 -0.32 -1.37 17.71
N CYS A 146 -0.29 -1.07 16.40
CA CYS A 146 -0.95 0.05 15.74
C CYS A 146 -2.45 0.04 16.00
N ASP A 147 -2.97 1.09 16.63
CA ASP A 147 -4.38 1.22 17.04
C ASP A 147 -4.88 0.10 17.97
N GLN A 148 -3.97 -0.71 18.51
CA GLN A 148 -4.25 -1.88 19.34
C GLN A 148 -3.68 -1.76 20.76
N ALA A 149 -2.91 -0.72 21.05
CA ALA A 149 -2.44 -0.37 22.39
C ALA A 149 -3.08 0.93 22.89
N THR A 150 -3.22 1.05 24.22
CA THR A 150 -3.83 2.23 24.86
C THR A 150 -2.81 3.29 25.30
N TYR A 151 -1.54 3.13 24.91
CA TYR A 151 -0.43 4.00 25.30
C TYR A 151 0.60 4.09 24.18
N ASP A 152 1.51 5.04 24.32
CA ASP A 152 2.64 5.31 23.45
C ASP A 152 3.68 4.17 23.55
N THR A 153 3.69 3.31 22.54
CA THR A 153 4.47 2.06 22.53
C THR A 153 5.76 2.24 21.75
N ARG A 154 6.82 1.50 22.13
CA ARG A 154 8.05 1.27 21.37
C ARG A 154 8.25 -0.22 21.08
N LEU A 155 8.79 -0.58 19.92
CA LEU A 155 8.91 -1.97 19.49
C LEU A 155 10.29 -2.27 18.93
N ALA A 156 10.89 -3.38 19.38
CA ALA A 156 12.12 -3.93 18.83
C ALA A 156 11.98 -5.43 18.55
N ILE A 157 12.63 -5.91 17.49
CA ILE A 157 12.61 -7.29 17.03
C ILE A 157 14.03 -7.85 17.03
N PHE A 158 14.16 -9.03 17.59
CA PHE A 158 15.40 -9.77 17.74
C PHE A 158 15.28 -11.14 17.06
N GLN A 159 16.37 -11.61 16.45
CA GLN A 159 16.42 -12.89 15.76
C GLN A 159 17.15 -13.95 16.59
N ASP A 160 16.55 -15.15 16.71
CA ASP A 160 17.06 -16.34 17.40
C ASP A 160 17.24 -16.23 18.93
N ASP A 161 17.64 -15.07 19.45
CA ASP A 161 17.78 -14.74 20.87
C ASP A 161 17.36 -13.29 21.16
N CYS A 162 17.54 -12.80 22.40
CA CYS A 162 17.22 -11.43 22.83
C CYS A 162 18.47 -10.56 23.10
N ARG A 163 19.61 -10.92 22.50
CA ARG A 163 20.85 -10.15 22.65
C ARG A 163 20.82 -8.88 21.79
N PHE A 164 21.47 -7.80 22.22
CA PHE A 164 21.51 -6.57 21.41
C PHE A 164 22.14 -6.78 20.03
N SER A 165 23.08 -7.74 19.91
CA SER A 165 23.66 -8.13 18.62
C SER A 165 22.67 -8.77 17.64
N SER A 166 21.51 -9.23 18.11
CA SER A 166 20.49 -9.88 17.29
C SER A 166 19.28 -8.98 16.97
N VAL A 167 19.32 -7.69 17.35
CA VAL A 167 18.32 -6.72 16.92
C VAL A 167 18.35 -6.59 15.40
N ILE A 168 17.21 -6.85 14.77
CA ILE A 168 17.05 -6.74 13.31
C ILE A 168 16.18 -5.55 12.91
N ALA A 169 15.34 -5.05 13.82
CA ALA A 169 14.46 -3.92 13.54
C ALA A 169 14.00 -3.27 14.86
N CYS A 170 13.85 -1.95 14.88
CA CYS A 170 13.14 -1.24 15.95
C CYS A 170 12.47 0.03 15.40
N LEU A 171 11.40 0.48 16.05
CA LEU A 171 10.67 1.68 15.67
C LEU A 171 9.94 2.28 16.89
N ASP A 172 9.79 3.59 16.86
CA ASP A 172 8.92 4.43 17.69
C ASP A 172 8.07 5.28 16.75
N ASP A 173 6.75 5.18 16.85
CA ASP A 173 5.74 5.80 15.98
C ASP A 173 5.68 5.34 14.51
N SER A 174 4.49 4.88 14.08
CA SER A 174 4.21 4.63 12.67
C SER A 174 3.18 5.61 12.10
N PRO A 175 3.42 6.17 10.89
CA PRO A 175 2.41 6.96 10.19
C PRO A 175 1.10 6.18 10.03
N GLY A 176 -0.03 6.84 10.33
CA GLY A 176 -1.36 6.23 10.24
C GLY A 176 -1.83 5.53 11.52
N CYS A 177 -0.96 5.30 12.50
CA CYS A 177 -1.32 4.74 13.80
C CYS A 177 -1.68 5.86 14.78
N THR A 178 -2.81 5.73 15.47
CA THR A 178 -3.25 6.68 16.50
C THR A 178 -2.57 6.40 17.83
N GLY A 179 -2.50 7.43 18.69
CA GLY A 179 -2.00 7.26 20.05
C GLY A 179 -0.51 6.97 20.18
N PHE A 180 0.29 7.30 19.16
CA PHE A 180 1.73 7.03 19.14
C PHE A 180 2.02 5.52 19.26
N THR A 181 1.19 4.74 18.58
CA THR A 181 1.39 3.30 18.45
C THR A 181 2.13 3.00 17.15
N GLN A 182 2.62 1.78 16.99
CA GLN A 182 3.47 1.46 15.84
C GLN A 182 3.23 0.08 15.23
N GLN A 183 3.78 -0.07 14.04
CA GLN A 183 3.97 -1.32 13.36
C GLN A 183 5.32 -1.30 12.64
N ILE A 184 6.01 -2.43 12.63
CA ILE A 184 7.32 -2.55 12.01
C ILE A 184 7.37 -3.80 11.12
N GLY A 185 7.90 -3.63 9.92
CA GLY A 185 8.15 -4.73 9.01
C GLY A 185 9.49 -5.39 9.28
N PHE A 186 9.56 -6.71 9.07
CA PHE A 186 10.80 -7.48 9.12
C PHE A 186 10.69 -8.73 8.24
N THR A 187 11.83 -9.19 7.75
CA THR A 187 11.91 -10.47 7.02
C THR A 187 12.17 -11.61 8.00
N ALA A 188 11.35 -12.66 7.91
CA ALA A 188 11.47 -13.85 8.74
C ALA A 188 11.83 -15.09 7.91
N GLU A 189 12.64 -15.99 8.49
CA GLU A 189 12.99 -17.28 7.90
C GLU A 189 12.26 -18.43 8.62
N ALA A 190 11.66 -19.34 7.85
CA ALA A 190 10.96 -20.51 8.37
C ALA A 190 11.85 -21.35 9.29
N GLY A 191 11.33 -21.69 10.46
CA GLY A 191 12.01 -22.51 11.46
C GLY A 191 12.88 -21.73 12.44
N ARG A 192 12.93 -20.39 12.34
CA ARG A 192 13.58 -19.52 13.33
C ARG A 192 12.60 -18.95 14.35
N ASP A 193 13.15 -18.59 15.50
CA ASP A 193 12.46 -17.86 16.54
C ASP A 193 12.80 -16.38 16.46
N TYR A 194 11.81 -15.55 16.75
CA TYR A 194 11.94 -14.10 16.85
C TYR A 194 11.42 -13.65 18.20
N TYR A 195 12.18 -12.78 18.87
CA TYR A 195 11.78 -12.16 20.12
C TYR A 195 11.36 -10.72 19.87
N LEU A 196 10.21 -10.34 20.39
CA LEU A 196 9.67 -8.99 20.26
C LEU A 196 9.65 -8.34 21.64
N CYS A 197 10.23 -7.15 21.74
CA CYS A 197 10.19 -6.34 22.96
C CYS A 197 9.22 -5.19 22.74
N VAL A 198 8.09 -5.20 23.45
CA VAL A 198 7.14 -4.09 23.48
C VAL A 198 7.38 -3.28 24.74
N GLY A 199 7.82 -2.04 24.58
CA GLY A 199 8.01 -1.08 25.67
C GLY A 199 7.12 0.14 25.52
N ALA A 200 7.30 1.08 26.44
CA ALA A 200 6.65 2.38 26.45
C ALA A 200 7.70 3.49 26.20
N TYR A 201 7.27 4.61 25.63
CA TYR A 201 8.12 5.78 25.40
C TYR A 201 8.76 6.36 26.67
N ALA A 202 8.11 6.21 27.83
CA ALA A 202 8.60 6.71 29.11
C ALA A 202 8.18 5.81 30.27
N SER A 203 8.96 5.86 31.37
CA SER A 203 8.78 5.00 32.56
C SER A 203 7.44 5.08 33.27
N PHE A 204 6.63 6.12 33.01
CA PHE A 204 5.31 6.31 33.60
C PHE A 204 4.14 5.96 32.66
N TYR A 205 4.41 5.63 31.39
CA TYR A 205 3.36 5.18 30.47
C TYR A 205 3.02 3.71 30.75
N VAL A 206 1.74 3.48 31.04
CA VAL A 206 1.19 2.15 31.27
C VAL A 206 -0.12 1.98 30.51
N GLY A 207 -0.44 0.75 30.16
CA GLY A 207 -1.71 0.38 29.60
C GLY A 207 -1.73 -1.04 29.09
N THR A 208 -2.77 -1.33 28.32
CA THR A 208 -3.03 -2.65 27.75
C THR A 208 -2.94 -2.56 26.23
N GLY A 209 -2.69 -3.69 25.59
CA GLY A 209 -2.78 -3.77 24.14
C GLY A 209 -2.82 -5.19 23.61
N THR A 210 -2.77 -5.31 22.29
CA THR A 210 -2.53 -6.56 21.59
C THR A 210 -1.33 -6.37 20.68
N LEU A 211 -0.40 -7.32 20.73
CA LEU A 211 0.69 -7.45 19.77
C LEU A 211 0.24 -8.48 18.73
N THR A 212 0.35 -8.13 17.45
CA THR A 212 0.16 -9.08 16.34
C THR A 212 1.44 -9.22 15.53
N VAL A 213 1.65 -10.39 14.95
CA VAL A 213 2.64 -10.68 13.91
C VAL A 213 1.89 -11.37 12.79
N GLU A 214 1.71 -10.67 11.68
CA GLU A 214 0.95 -11.13 10.53
C GLU A 214 1.83 -11.11 9.27
N PRO A 215 1.59 -12.01 8.30
CA PRO A 215 2.22 -11.90 6.99
C PRO A 215 1.97 -10.51 6.43
N ALA A 216 3.07 -9.84 6.07
CA ALA A 216 2.99 -8.51 5.53
C ALA A 216 2.37 -8.61 4.12
N VAL A 217 1.35 -7.79 3.85
CA VAL A 217 0.71 -7.71 2.53
C VAL A 217 1.16 -6.43 1.84
N ARG A 218 1.66 -6.57 0.61
CA ARG A 218 1.98 -5.43 -0.24
C ARG A 218 0.74 -4.56 -0.49
N SER A 219 0.93 -3.25 -0.62
CA SER A 219 -0.16 -2.31 -0.86
C SER A 219 -0.05 -1.67 -2.24
N LEU A 220 -1.15 -1.69 -2.98
CA LEU A 220 -1.23 -1.03 -4.28
C LEU A 220 -1.35 0.47 -4.05
N GLN A 221 -0.40 1.24 -4.58
CA GLN A 221 -0.36 2.69 -4.40
C GLN A 221 -0.84 3.46 -5.62
N LYS A 222 -0.56 2.95 -6.83
CA LYS A 222 -0.89 3.66 -8.07
C LYS A 222 -1.05 2.71 -9.24
N VAL A 223 -2.03 2.99 -10.10
CA VAL A 223 -2.31 2.23 -11.32
C VAL A 223 -2.27 3.18 -12.51
N VAL A 224 -1.37 2.96 -13.47
CA VAL A 224 -1.23 3.82 -14.64
C VAL A 224 -1.43 3.00 -15.92
N PRO A 225 -2.52 3.25 -16.66
CA PRO A 225 -2.73 2.71 -18.00
C PRO A 225 -1.75 3.32 -19.03
N TRP A 226 -1.23 2.50 -19.94
CA TRP A 226 -0.51 2.88 -21.16
C TRP A 226 -1.13 2.18 -22.36
N PRO A 227 -2.05 2.86 -23.06
CA PRO A 227 -2.68 2.35 -24.27
C PRO A 227 -1.70 2.13 -25.43
N SER A 228 -1.99 1.13 -26.27
CA SER A 228 -1.20 0.82 -27.48
C SER A 228 -1.19 1.93 -28.53
N ASP A 229 -2.25 2.73 -28.61
CA ASP A 229 -2.33 3.90 -29.48
C ASP A 229 -1.53 5.11 -28.96
N LEU A 230 -1.03 5.06 -27.72
CA LEU A 230 -0.06 6.01 -27.14
C LEU A 230 1.37 5.46 -27.11
N GLY A 231 1.66 4.46 -27.94
CA GLY A 231 2.99 3.93 -28.15
C GLY A 231 3.32 2.66 -27.36
N ALA A 232 2.39 2.13 -26.56
CA ALA A 232 2.59 0.84 -25.91
C ALA A 232 2.65 -0.30 -26.96
N PRO A 233 3.48 -1.34 -26.77
CA PRO A 233 3.49 -2.50 -27.67
C PRO A 233 2.12 -3.22 -27.72
N GLU A 234 1.42 -3.22 -26.60
CA GLU A 234 0.05 -3.66 -26.37
C GLU A 234 -0.51 -2.87 -25.17
N ASP A 235 -1.84 -2.85 -25.00
CA ASP A 235 -2.45 -2.17 -23.85
C ASP A 235 -1.86 -2.73 -22.55
N THR A 236 -1.21 -1.86 -21.79
CA THR A 236 -0.40 -2.26 -20.63
C THR A 236 -0.77 -1.38 -19.44
N VAL A 237 -0.85 -1.98 -18.25
CA VAL A 237 -1.00 -1.27 -16.98
C VAL A 237 0.30 -1.40 -16.18
N TYR A 238 0.76 -0.29 -15.60
CA TYR A 238 1.82 -0.31 -14.61
C TYR A 238 1.24 -0.08 -13.22
N GLU A 239 1.69 -0.86 -12.26
CA GLU A 239 1.25 -0.76 -10.88
C GLU A 239 2.45 -0.46 -9.98
N LEU A 240 2.34 0.61 -9.20
CA LEU A 240 3.24 0.84 -8.08
C LEU A 240 2.72 0.08 -6.87
N TRP A 241 3.54 -0.82 -6.37
CA TRP A 241 3.32 -1.51 -5.11
C TRP A 241 4.32 -1.01 -4.07
N GLU A 242 3.83 -0.71 -2.88
CA GLU A 242 4.67 -0.59 -1.70
C GLU A 242 4.84 -1.95 -1.06
N THR A 243 6.09 -2.25 -0.74
CA THR A 243 6.50 -3.52 -0.14
C THR A 243 5.91 -3.63 1.26
N ALA A 244 5.59 -4.84 1.65
CA ALA A 244 4.97 -5.08 2.92
C ALA A 244 5.97 -4.87 4.08
N GLY A 245 5.87 -3.73 4.77
CA GLY A 245 6.75 -3.40 5.90
C GLY A 245 8.17 -2.92 5.53
N GLY A 246 8.43 -2.64 4.24
CA GLY A 246 9.76 -2.30 3.73
C GLY A 246 10.55 -3.55 3.38
N SER A 247 10.66 -3.87 2.09
CA SER A 247 11.42 -5.03 1.58
C SER A 247 12.88 -5.02 2.00
N GLY A 248 13.44 -3.83 2.21
CA GLY A 248 14.82 -3.62 2.62
C GLY A 248 15.85 -4.00 1.55
N THR A 249 15.47 -4.74 0.51
CA THR A 249 16.36 -5.15 -0.60
C THR A 249 15.61 -5.18 -1.94
N TRP A 250 16.32 -5.03 -3.06
CA TRP A 250 15.75 -5.17 -4.40
C TRP A 250 15.23 -6.60 -4.65
N GLU A 251 15.97 -7.60 -4.17
CA GLU A 251 15.64 -9.01 -4.26
C GLU A 251 14.36 -9.36 -3.50
N GLY A 252 14.11 -8.70 -2.37
CA GLY A 252 12.83 -8.83 -1.66
C GLY A 252 11.66 -8.26 -2.48
N CYS A 253 11.84 -7.14 -3.18
CA CYS A 253 10.81 -6.58 -4.08
C CYS A 253 10.50 -7.55 -5.21
N ARG A 254 11.53 -8.15 -5.81
CA ARG A 254 11.38 -9.18 -6.84
C ARG A 254 10.63 -10.40 -6.30
N ALA A 255 11.05 -10.93 -5.16
CA ALA A 255 10.45 -12.12 -4.57
C ALA A 255 8.97 -11.90 -4.23
N GLU A 256 8.60 -10.71 -3.73
CA GLU A 256 7.21 -10.36 -3.43
C GLU A 256 6.35 -10.25 -4.70
N ALA A 257 6.87 -9.61 -5.75
CA ALA A 257 6.20 -9.57 -7.06
C ALA A 257 6.01 -10.99 -7.63
N GLU A 258 7.05 -11.82 -7.64
CA GLU A 258 6.99 -13.19 -8.15
C GLU A 258 6.01 -14.07 -7.34
N ALA A 259 5.97 -13.91 -6.02
CA ALA A 259 5.03 -14.62 -5.15
C ALA A 259 3.56 -14.27 -5.46
N ALA A 260 3.29 -13.04 -5.89
CA ALA A 260 1.98 -12.61 -6.36
C ALA A 260 1.66 -13.04 -7.82
N GLY A 261 2.61 -13.69 -8.51
CA GLY A 261 2.48 -14.06 -9.92
C GLY A 261 2.79 -12.93 -10.89
N ASP A 262 3.47 -11.88 -10.42
CA ASP A 262 3.81 -10.68 -11.19
C ASP A 262 5.26 -10.68 -11.67
N GLN A 263 5.59 -9.70 -12.51
CA GLN A 263 6.95 -9.43 -12.94
C GLN A 263 7.25 -7.94 -12.78
N LEU A 264 8.46 -7.65 -12.29
CA LEU A 264 8.97 -6.28 -12.24
C LEU A 264 9.05 -5.68 -13.65
N ALA A 265 8.80 -4.38 -13.75
CA ALA A 265 8.70 -3.69 -15.02
C ALA A 265 10.01 -3.72 -15.82
N SER A 266 9.92 -4.09 -17.09
CA SER A 266 10.92 -3.81 -18.12
C SER A 266 10.64 -2.46 -18.79
N ILE A 267 11.69 -1.81 -19.31
CA ILE A 267 11.59 -0.52 -20.00
C ILE A 267 12.34 -0.59 -21.34
N THR A 268 11.63 -0.38 -22.44
CA THR A 268 12.11 -0.62 -23.80
C THR A 268 12.07 0.63 -24.69
N SER A 269 11.48 1.73 -24.23
CA SER A 269 11.46 3.01 -24.94
C SER A 269 11.46 4.20 -23.98
N GLU A 270 11.62 5.40 -24.53
CA GLU A 270 11.54 6.66 -23.78
C GLU A 270 10.11 6.91 -23.27
N GLU A 271 9.10 6.59 -24.07
CA GLU A 271 7.69 6.71 -23.70
C GLU A 271 7.35 5.76 -22.55
N GLU A 272 7.84 4.51 -22.60
CA GLU A 272 7.67 3.54 -21.51
C GLU A 272 8.35 4.03 -20.21
N ASN A 273 9.55 4.60 -20.32
CA ASN A 273 10.25 5.20 -19.19
C ASN A 273 9.44 6.31 -18.53
N ASN A 274 8.78 7.16 -19.32
CA ASN A 274 7.96 8.25 -18.80
C ASN A 274 6.76 7.72 -18.00
N VAL A 275 6.07 6.70 -18.50
CA VAL A 275 4.94 6.06 -17.80
C VAL A 275 5.41 5.35 -16.53
N VAL A 276 6.52 4.62 -16.57
CA VAL A 276 7.07 3.90 -15.41
C VAL A 276 7.53 4.89 -14.33
N ASN A 277 8.23 5.97 -14.69
CA ASN A 277 8.62 7.01 -13.74
C ASN A 277 7.41 7.74 -13.15
N PHE A 278 6.38 8.00 -13.95
CA PHE A 278 5.13 8.56 -13.44
C PHE A 278 4.45 7.63 -12.43
N THR A 279 4.47 6.33 -12.69
CA THR A 279 3.93 5.31 -11.79
C THR A 279 4.72 5.30 -10.48
N ALA A 280 6.05 5.26 -10.55
CA ALA A 280 6.95 5.26 -9.40
C ALA A 280 6.89 6.55 -8.56
N ALA A 281 6.52 7.69 -9.16
CA ALA A 281 6.37 8.96 -8.44
C ALA A 281 5.23 8.95 -7.40
N GLY A 282 4.38 7.92 -7.37
CA GLY A 282 3.41 7.71 -6.30
C GLY A 282 4.02 7.23 -4.98
N LEU A 283 5.29 6.80 -4.98
CA LEU A 283 5.96 6.27 -3.80
C LEU A 283 6.28 7.40 -2.81
N GLN A 284 5.80 7.30 -1.58
CA GLN A 284 5.91 8.40 -0.60
C GLN A 284 7.30 8.50 0.04
N SER A 285 8.02 7.39 0.16
CA SER A 285 9.33 7.33 0.81
C SER A 285 10.15 6.15 0.28
N GLY A 286 11.48 6.25 0.42
CA GLY A 286 12.46 5.24 0.03
C GLY A 286 12.64 5.09 -1.48
N ILE A 287 13.17 3.94 -1.92
CA ILE A 287 13.60 3.72 -3.30
C ILE A 287 12.75 2.69 -4.03
N CYS A 288 12.53 2.93 -5.33
CA CYS A 288 11.64 2.13 -6.16
C CYS A 288 12.41 1.20 -7.10
N ALA A 289 12.14 -0.10 -7.00
CA ALA A 289 12.71 -1.11 -7.88
C ALA A 289 11.94 -1.24 -9.20
N PHE A 290 12.68 -1.66 -10.22
CA PHE A 290 12.15 -2.21 -11.48
C PHE A 290 13.02 -3.39 -11.90
N GLY A 291 12.67 -4.08 -12.98
CA GLY A 291 13.22 -5.39 -13.31
C GLY A 291 14.69 -5.41 -13.74
N LEU A 292 15.42 -4.30 -13.67
CA LEU A 292 16.79 -4.20 -14.16
C LEU A 292 17.80 -4.70 -13.11
N TYR A 293 18.67 -5.62 -13.50
CA TYR A 293 19.78 -6.12 -12.67
C TYR A 293 21.00 -6.47 -13.53
N GLN A 294 22.18 -6.54 -12.93
CA GLN A 294 23.43 -6.89 -13.61
C GLN A 294 23.78 -8.37 -13.38
N ASP A 295 23.77 -9.15 -14.46
CA ASP A 295 24.10 -10.57 -14.44
C ASP A 295 25.62 -10.78 -14.56
N ARG A 296 26.27 -11.06 -13.44
CA ARG A 296 27.73 -11.34 -13.35
C ARG A 296 28.16 -12.61 -14.08
N THR A 297 27.22 -13.47 -14.49
CA THR A 297 27.50 -14.68 -15.26
C THR A 297 27.39 -14.47 -16.76
N ASP A 298 26.91 -13.29 -17.19
CA ASP A 298 26.75 -12.98 -18.60
C ASP A 298 28.13 -12.87 -19.29
N PRO A 299 28.29 -13.41 -20.52
CA PRO A 299 29.52 -13.27 -21.29
C PRO A 299 29.96 -11.82 -21.53
N ASP A 300 29.02 -10.88 -21.58
CA ASP A 300 29.25 -9.45 -21.79
C ASP A 300 29.33 -8.66 -20.46
N TYR A 301 29.34 -9.34 -19.30
CA TYR A 301 29.51 -8.71 -17.99
C TYR A 301 30.80 -7.87 -17.93
N SER A 302 30.64 -6.59 -17.60
CA SER A 302 31.75 -5.67 -17.38
C SER A 302 31.31 -4.44 -16.59
N GLU A 303 31.99 -4.15 -15.50
CA GLU A 303 31.63 -3.00 -14.67
C GLU A 303 31.94 -1.66 -15.36
N PRO A 304 31.04 -0.64 -15.28
CA PRO A 304 29.68 -0.69 -14.72
C PRO A 304 28.58 -0.95 -15.77
N LEU A 305 28.93 -1.17 -17.05
CA LEU A 305 27.99 -1.05 -18.18
C LEU A 305 27.53 -2.37 -18.82
N GLY A 306 28.19 -3.48 -18.56
CA GLY A 306 27.97 -4.76 -19.21
C GLY A 306 27.25 -5.77 -18.32
N GLY A 307 26.41 -6.61 -18.90
CA GLY A 307 25.67 -7.65 -18.20
C GLY A 307 24.30 -7.23 -17.65
N TRP A 308 23.85 -6.00 -17.88
CA TRP A 308 22.52 -5.53 -17.49
C TRP A 308 21.40 -6.25 -18.26
N LYS A 309 20.37 -6.72 -17.53
CA LYS A 309 19.23 -7.48 -18.03
C LYS A 309 17.95 -7.14 -17.28
N PHE A 310 16.81 -7.41 -17.92
CA PHE A 310 15.52 -7.42 -17.25
C PHE A 310 15.16 -8.82 -16.73
N THR A 311 14.51 -8.89 -15.57
CA THR A 311 14.04 -10.14 -14.93
C THR A 311 13.04 -10.93 -15.77
N ASP A 312 12.25 -10.24 -16.60
CA ASP A 312 11.26 -10.85 -17.50
C ASP A 312 11.89 -11.44 -18.79
N GLY A 313 13.20 -11.25 -18.99
CA GLY A 313 13.92 -11.67 -20.19
C GLY A 313 13.74 -10.72 -21.38
N THR A 314 13.07 -9.59 -21.21
CA THR A 314 12.96 -8.55 -22.23
C THR A 314 14.36 -8.02 -22.58
N PRO A 315 14.72 -7.89 -23.87
CA PRO A 315 16.03 -7.37 -24.26
C PRO A 315 16.21 -5.90 -23.83
N LEU A 316 17.37 -5.59 -23.23
CA LEU A 316 17.74 -4.21 -22.91
C LEU A 316 18.14 -3.45 -24.19
N VAL A 317 17.16 -2.79 -24.82
CA VAL A 317 17.34 -1.99 -26.05
C VAL A 317 17.34 -0.49 -25.82
N TYR A 318 16.97 -0.07 -24.62
CA TYR A 318 16.87 1.32 -24.20
C TYR A 318 17.50 1.47 -22.81
N THR A 319 18.19 2.58 -22.58
CA THR A 319 18.75 2.91 -21.26
C THR A 319 18.53 4.37 -20.94
N ASN A 320 18.21 4.68 -19.69
CA ASN A 320 18.01 6.06 -19.23
C ASN A 320 18.76 6.35 -17.93
N TRP A 321 20.03 5.95 -17.86
CA TRP A 321 20.90 6.24 -16.74
C TRP A 321 21.02 7.74 -16.49
N ASN A 322 20.96 8.12 -15.22
CA ASN A 322 21.22 9.49 -14.80
C ASN A 322 22.65 9.91 -15.14
N ALA A 323 22.91 11.22 -15.19
CA ALA A 323 24.24 11.73 -15.50
C ALA A 323 25.27 11.31 -14.44
N GLY A 324 26.14 10.36 -14.79
CA GLY A 324 27.11 9.77 -13.87
C GLY A 324 26.89 8.28 -13.64
N GLU A 325 25.71 7.77 -13.98
CA GLU A 325 25.30 6.38 -13.78
C GLU A 325 25.43 5.52 -15.06
N PRO A 326 25.53 4.19 -14.92
CA PRO A 326 25.79 3.48 -13.67
C PRO A 326 27.23 3.69 -13.20
N ASN A 327 27.45 3.82 -11.89
CA ASN A 327 28.74 4.21 -11.33
C ASN A 327 29.43 3.09 -10.52
N ASN A 328 28.70 2.03 -10.18
CA ASN A 328 29.11 0.93 -9.32
C ASN A 328 29.76 1.41 -8.01
N ALA A 329 29.05 2.23 -7.25
CA ALA A 329 29.53 2.78 -6.00
C ALA A 329 29.90 1.65 -5.03
N GLY A 330 31.09 1.74 -4.45
CA GLY A 330 31.59 0.71 -3.54
C GLY A 330 31.89 -0.65 -4.19
N GLY A 331 31.66 -0.84 -5.49
CA GLY A 331 31.85 -2.12 -6.19
C GLY A 331 30.75 -3.15 -5.93
N ILE A 332 29.57 -2.71 -5.48
CA ILE A 332 28.47 -3.56 -5.00
C ILE A 332 27.09 -3.16 -5.54
N GLU A 333 27.02 -2.26 -6.53
CA GLU A 333 25.75 -1.82 -7.11
C GLU A 333 25.44 -2.62 -8.39
N ASP A 334 24.59 -3.63 -8.26
CA ASP A 334 24.22 -4.53 -9.36
C ASP A 334 22.72 -4.45 -9.71
N TYR A 335 21.96 -3.48 -9.17
CA TYR A 335 20.49 -3.44 -9.26
C TYR A 335 19.97 -2.08 -9.68
N GLY A 336 19.02 -2.06 -10.60
CA GLY A 336 18.45 -0.82 -11.14
C GLY A 336 17.40 -0.21 -10.20
N GLN A 337 17.56 1.07 -9.93
CA GLN A 337 16.65 1.92 -9.18
C GLN A 337 16.03 2.97 -10.12
N LEU A 338 14.72 3.18 -10.00
CA LEU A 338 14.05 4.36 -10.58
C LEU A 338 14.36 5.59 -9.71
N SER A 339 14.98 6.60 -10.30
CA SER A 339 15.47 7.78 -9.58
C SER A 339 15.19 9.07 -10.37
N GLY A 340 14.10 9.74 -10.00
CA GLY A 340 13.61 10.92 -10.70
C GLY A 340 13.13 10.58 -12.11
N ALA A 341 13.72 11.23 -13.12
CA ALA A 341 13.40 10.97 -14.52
C ALA A 341 14.30 9.90 -15.17
N GLY A 342 15.31 9.39 -14.46
CA GLY A 342 16.30 8.44 -14.96
C GLY A 342 16.59 7.30 -13.98
N TRP A 343 17.67 6.57 -14.22
CA TRP A 343 18.01 5.35 -13.46
C TRP A 343 19.31 5.51 -12.70
N ASN A 344 19.41 4.81 -11.58
CA ASN A 344 20.62 4.64 -10.77
C ASN A 344 20.92 3.15 -10.60
N ASP A 345 22.18 2.74 -10.55
CA ASP A 345 22.55 1.42 -10.03
C ASP A 345 22.70 1.51 -8.51
N ASN A 346 22.26 0.48 -7.80
CA ASN A 346 22.21 0.49 -6.35
C ASN A 346 22.46 -0.91 -5.76
N THR A 347 22.73 -0.97 -4.46
CA THR A 347 23.03 -2.17 -3.71
C THR A 347 21.76 -3.00 -3.45
N ASN A 348 21.95 -4.25 -3.06
CA ASN A 348 20.86 -5.10 -2.57
C ASN A 348 20.94 -5.32 -1.06
N ASP A 349 21.23 -4.25 -0.33
CA ASP A 349 21.29 -4.27 1.13
C ASP A 349 20.30 -3.29 1.76
N THR A 350 20.22 -3.33 3.08
CA THR A 350 19.28 -2.55 3.89
C THR A 350 19.78 -1.15 4.22
N THR A 351 20.90 -0.71 3.66
CA THR A 351 21.42 0.66 3.91
C THR A 351 20.58 1.71 3.20
N GLU A 352 19.94 1.34 2.09
CA GLU A 352 18.90 2.12 1.43
C GLU A 352 17.59 1.31 1.38
N ILE A 353 16.49 1.91 1.85
CA ILE A 353 15.23 1.18 2.04
C ILE A 353 14.48 1.03 0.71
N TRP A 354 14.66 -0.11 0.07
CA TRP A 354 13.77 -0.60 -0.99
C TRP A 354 12.37 -0.80 -0.43
N SER A 355 11.46 0.08 -0.83
CA SER A 355 10.13 0.25 -0.21
C SER A 355 9.00 0.20 -1.22
N GLY A 356 9.32 0.31 -2.51
CA GLY A 356 8.35 0.13 -3.59
C GLY A 356 8.95 -0.52 -4.82
N TYR A 357 8.08 -0.99 -5.70
CA TYR A 357 8.46 -1.52 -7.00
C TYR A 357 7.33 -1.36 -8.01
N VAL A 358 7.70 -1.26 -9.29
CA VAL A 358 6.74 -1.19 -10.39
C VAL A 358 6.58 -2.56 -11.03
N VAL A 359 5.33 -3.01 -11.15
CA VAL A 359 4.92 -4.20 -11.89
C VAL A 359 4.37 -3.80 -13.26
N LYS A 360 4.63 -4.63 -14.27
CA LYS A 360 4.07 -4.47 -15.64
C LYS A 360 2.98 -5.52 -15.89
N ARG A 361 1.79 -5.09 -16.29
CA ARG A 361 0.62 -5.94 -16.60
C ARG A 361 0.11 -5.72 -18.03
N PRO A 362 0.54 -6.53 -19.00
CA PRO A 362 0.00 -6.49 -20.35
C PRO A 362 -1.42 -7.09 -20.43
N GLY A 363 -2.29 -6.51 -21.28
CA GLY A 363 -3.60 -7.05 -21.61
C GLY A 363 -4.69 -6.89 -20.53
N VAL A 364 -4.49 -5.99 -19.57
CA VAL A 364 -5.48 -5.67 -18.53
C VAL A 364 -6.45 -4.58 -19.05
N PRO A 365 -7.77 -4.70 -18.80
CA PRO A 365 -8.72 -3.64 -19.15
C PRO A 365 -8.35 -2.31 -18.49
N LEU A 366 -8.34 -1.23 -19.27
CA LEU A 366 -7.93 0.11 -18.82
C LEU A 366 -9.07 0.94 -18.23
N ARG A 367 -10.30 0.40 -18.26
CA ARG A 367 -11.54 1.15 -18.00
C ARG A 367 -12.14 0.82 -16.65
N TYR A 368 -12.62 1.85 -15.98
CA TYR A 368 -13.40 1.77 -14.76
C TYR A 368 -14.89 1.94 -15.07
N THR A 369 -15.74 1.03 -14.62
CA THR A 369 -17.20 1.14 -14.80
C THR A 369 -17.84 1.72 -13.54
N TRP A 370 -18.56 2.84 -13.67
CA TRP A 370 -19.35 3.39 -12.57
C TRP A 370 -20.73 2.73 -12.54
N ASP A 371 -20.79 1.56 -11.91
CA ASP A 371 -21.96 0.68 -11.95
C ASP A 371 -23.24 1.35 -11.38
N ALA A 372 -24.34 1.27 -12.13
CA ALA A 372 -25.64 1.81 -11.73
C ALA A 372 -26.16 1.21 -10.41
N SER A 373 -25.79 -0.03 -10.07
CA SER A 373 -26.15 -0.69 -8.82
C SER A 373 -25.52 -0.06 -7.58
N VAL A 374 -24.42 0.68 -7.74
CA VAL A 374 -23.77 1.47 -6.67
C VAL A 374 -24.07 2.96 -6.79
N GLY A 375 -25.04 3.33 -7.64
CA GLY A 375 -25.48 4.70 -7.84
C GLY A 375 -24.74 5.46 -8.95
N GLY A 376 -24.03 4.75 -9.83
CA GLY A 376 -23.45 5.33 -11.04
C GLY A 376 -24.38 5.43 -12.23
N ASN A 377 -23.85 5.90 -13.35
CA ASN A 377 -24.56 6.03 -14.63
C ASN A 377 -24.36 4.82 -15.56
N GLY A 378 -23.57 3.83 -15.14
CA GLY A 378 -23.21 2.65 -15.94
C GLY A 378 -22.10 2.90 -16.96
N ASN A 379 -21.63 4.16 -17.11
CA ASN A 379 -20.61 4.53 -18.07
C ASN A 379 -19.24 3.96 -17.67
N GLU A 380 -18.37 3.82 -18.68
CA GLU A 380 -16.97 3.47 -18.47
C GLU A 380 -16.10 4.72 -18.56
N TYR A 381 -15.10 4.80 -17.70
CA TYR A 381 -14.17 5.91 -17.60
C TYR A 381 -12.76 5.41 -17.75
N GLU A 382 -11.95 6.13 -18.50
CA GLU A 382 -10.55 5.81 -18.74
C GLU A 382 -9.70 7.05 -18.55
N GLY A 383 -8.89 7.04 -17.48
CA GLY A 383 -7.92 8.09 -17.19
C GLY A 383 -6.52 7.60 -17.46
N PHE A 384 -5.72 8.38 -18.18
CA PHE A 384 -4.28 8.12 -18.28
C PHE A 384 -3.47 9.39 -18.41
N ALA A 385 -2.24 9.31 -17.89
CA ALA A 385 -1.21 10.29 -18.14
C ALA A 385 -0.76 10.22 -19.59
N LEU A 386 -0.48 11.37 -20.18
CA LEU A 386 -0.08 11.47 -21.57
C LEU A 386 1.45 11.39 -21.69
N PRO A 387 2.01 10.29 -22.24
CA PRO A 387 3.46 10.20 -22.50
C PRO A 387 3.88 11.09 -23.68
N VAL A 388 2.91 11.59 -24.45
CA VAL A 388 3.09 12.46 -25.61
C VAL A 388 2.30 13.75 -25.39
N ALA A 389 2.95 14.89 -25.65
CA ALA A 389 2.32 16.20 -25.53
C ALA A 389 1.09 16.33 -26.45
N MET A 390 -0.04 16.75 -25.88
CA MET A 390 -1.30 16.96 -26.59
C MET A 390 -1.98 18.23 -26.08
N THR A 391 -2.61 18.99 -26.97
CA THR A 391 -3.46 20.14 -26.63
C THR A 391 -4.91 19.72 -26.42
N GLN A 392 -5.74 20.58 -25.84
CA GLN A 392 -7.13 20.23 -25.58
C GLN A 392 -7.98 19.95 -26.83
N PRO A 393 -7.86 20.72 -27.93
CA PRO A 393 -8.52 20.35 -29.18
C PRO A 393 -8.06 19.00 -29.74
N GLU A 394 -6.79 18.64 -29.58
CA GLU A 394 -6.26 17.34 -30.00
C GLU A 394 -6.80 16.21 -29.10
N ALA A 395 -6.94 16.45 -27.80
CA ALA A 395 -7.51 15.51 -26.85
C ALA A 395 -8.99 15.21 -27.11
N ILE A 396 -9.77 16.20 -27.54
CA ILE A 396 -11.16 15.99 -27.99
C ILE A 396 -11.20 15.00 -29.16
N ILE A 397 -10.39 15.26 -30.20
CA ILE A 397 -10.32 14.38 -31.39
C ILE A 397 -9.86 12.98 -30.99
N TYR A 398 -8.86 12.88 -30.12
CA TYR A 398 -8.32 11.61 -29.66
C TYR A 398 -9.36 10.79 -28.86
N ALA A 399 -10.16 11.44 -28.01
CA ALA A 399 -11.26 10.78 -27.31
C ALA A 399 -12.33 10.26 -28.28
N GLU A 400 -12.70 11.07 -29.29
CA GLU A 400 -13.64 10.69 -30.35
C GLU A 400 -13.14 9.50 -31.19
N GLU A 401 -11.85 9.49 -31.55
CA GLU A 401 -11.23 8.40 -32.31
C GLU A 401 -11.23 7.06 -31.54
N ARG A 402 -11.27 7.12 -30.21
CA ARG A 402 -11.39 5.96 -29.32
C ARG A 402 -12.84 5.53 -29.07
N GLY A 403 -13.82 6.24 -29.64
CA GLY A 403 -15.24 5.96 -29.46
C GLY A 403 -15.82 6.44 -28.13
N GLY A 404 -15.16 7.40 -27.46
CA GLY A 404 -15.68 8.10 -26.29
C GLY A 404 -15.65 9.61 -26.51
N HIS A 405 -15.71 10.37 -25.44
CA HIS A 405 -15.49 11.83 -25.42
C HIS A 405 -14.72 12.22 -24.16
N LEU A 406 -14.15 13.43 -24.11
CA LEU A 406 -13.63 13.93 -22.84
C LEU A 406 -14.76 13.94 -21.80
N VAL A 407 -14.42 13.57 -20.58
CA VAL A 407 -15.39 13.33 -19.51
C VAL A 407 -16.32 14.52 -19.32
N THR A 408 -17.59 14.20 -19.13
CA THR A 408 -18.62 15.14 -18.74
C THR A 408 -19.02 14.89 -17.30
N ILE A 409 -19.49 15.93 -16.60
CA ILE A 409 -19.73 15.82 -15.15
C ILE A 409 -21.04 16.51 -14.80
N ASN A 410 -22.12 15.73 -14.69
CA ASN A 410 -23.47 16.24 -14.49
C ASN A 410 -24.01 16.04 -13.07
N SER A 411 -23.19 15.53 -12.16
CA SER A 411 -23.55 15.42 -10.76
C SER A 411 -22.36 15.54 -9.81
N GLU A 412 -22.66 15.94 -8.57
CA GLU A 412 -21.68 15.88 -7.48
C GLU A 412 -21.16 14.46 -7.26
N ALA A 413 -22.03 13.44 -7.40
CA ALA A 413 -21.64 12.05 -7.18
C ALA A 413 -20.61 11.57 -8.21
N GLU A 414 -20.79 11.97 -9.47
CA GLU A 414 -19.85 11.72 -10.55
C GLU A 414 -18.52 12.44 -10.32
N ASN A 415 -18.58 13.73 -9.95
CA ASN A 415 -17.38 14.51 -9.62
C ASN A 415 -16.58 13.83 -8.49
N GLN A 416 -17.25 13.36 -7.44
CA GLN A 416 -16.61 12.63 -6.34
C GLN A 416 -16.10 11.25 -6.75
N MET A 417 -16.79 10.54 -7.65
CA MET A 417 -16.31 9.27 -8.20
C MET A 417 -14.97 9.47 -8.94
N LEU A 418 -14.89 10.49 -9.80
CA LEU A 418 -13.63 10.82 -10.49
C LEU A 418 -12.51 11.12 -9.50
N VAL A 419 -12.79 11.94 -8.47
CA VAL A 419 -11.82 12.30 -7.41
C VAL A 419 -11.32 11.09 -6.63
N ASN A 420 -12.16 10.09 -6.38
CA ASN A 420 -11.79 8.94 -5.56
C ASN A 420 -11.17 7.79 -6.35
N GLU A 421 -11.65 7.53 -7.57
CA GLU A 421 -11.34 6.30 -8.31
C GLU A 421 -10.40 6.52 -9.50
N ILE A 422 -10.44 7.70 -10.13
CA ILE A 422 -9.71 7.96 -11.39
C ILE A 422 -8.54 8.93 -11.17
N ILE A 423 -8.82 10.12 -10.64
CA ILE A 423 -7.87 11.23 -10.48
C ILE A 423 -6.64 10.91 -9.62
N PRO A 424 -6.71 10.09 -8.54
CA PRO A 424 -5.52 9.77 -7.73
C PRO A 424 -4.40 9.09 -8.52
N ASN A 425 -4.74 8.48 -9.65
CA ASN A 425 -3.79 7.82 -10.54
C ASN A 425 -3.18 8.77 -11.60
N LEU A 426 -3.59 10.04 -11.65
CA LEU A 426 -3.27 11.02 -12.69
C LEU A 426 -2.42 12.21 -12.18
N TYR A 427 -1.89 13.01 -13.11
CA TYR A 427 -1.16 14.26 -12.82
C TYR A 427 -2.12 15.38 -12.42
N ALA A 428 -2.77 15.25 -11.27
CA ALA A 428 -3.89 16.10 -10.89
C ALA A 428 -3.52 17.55 -10.53
N SER A 429 -2.25 17.83 -10.17
CA SER A 429 -1.81 19.16 -9.74
C SER A 429 -1.79 20.21 -10.86
N ASP A 430 -1.67 19.79 -12.12
CA ASP A 430 -1.61 20.70 -13.27
C ASP A 430 -2.98 20.91 -13.95
N GLY A 431 -4.02 20.23 -13.46
CA GLY A 431 -5.34 20.21 -14.05
C GLY A 431 -5.48 19.14 -15.14
N ILE A 432 -6.61 18.46 -15.15
CA ILE A 432 -6.94 17.38 -16.07
C ILE A 432 -8.04 17.89 -17.00
N ALA A 433 -7.84 17.77 -18.32
CA ALA A 433 -8.83 18.26 -19.27
C ALA A 433 -10.14 17.47 -19.18
N ILE A 434 -11.24 18.22 -19.18
CA ILE A 434 -12.62 17.69 -19.23
C ILE A 434 -13.34 18.21 -20.48
N GLY A 435 -14.52 17.67 -20.77
CA GLY A 435 -15.32 18.00 -21.95
C GLY A 435 -16.03 19.36 -21.89
N LEU A 436 -15.68 20.24 -20.95
CA LEU A 436 -16.34 21.53 -20.77
C LEU A 436 -15.72 22.57 -21.71
N ILE A 437 -16.54 23.23 -22.54
CA ILE A 437 -16.10 24.24 -23.49
C ILE A 437 -16.91 25.53 -23.38
N GLN A 438 -16.28 26.67 -23.60
CA GLN A 438 -16.93 27.97 -23.71
C GLN A 438 -17.05 28.38 -25.18
N GLN A 439 -18.27 28.71 -25.60
CA GLN A 439 -18.50 29.31 -26.91
C GLN A 439 -18.31 30.83 -26.83
N PRO A 440 -17.60 31.45 -27.80
CA PRO A 440 -17.40 32.90 -27.79
C PRO A 440 -18.71 33.67 -27.78
N GLY A 441 -18.86 34.64 -26.87
CA GLY A 441 -20.11 35.39 -26.79
C GLY A 441 -20.21 36.44 -25.68
N PRO A 442 -21.27 37.28 -25.72
CA PRO A 442 -21.46 38.28 -24.68
C PRO A 442 -21.74 37.60 -23.33
N GLY A 443 -20.97 37.98 -22.30
CA GLY A 443 -21.14 37.47 -20.93
C GLY A 443 -20.02 36.57 -20.43
N GLU A 444 -18.94 36.39 -21.21
CA GLU A 444 -17.65 35.88 -20.72
C GLU A 444 -17.21 36.64 -19.44
N PRO A 445 -16.61 35.94 -18.45
CA PRO A 445 -16.29 34.50 -18.45
C PRO A 445 -17.45 33.60 -18.01
N PHE A 446 -18.62 34.13 -17.62
CA PHE A 446 -19.63 33.37 -16.85
C PHE A 446 -20.76 32.75 -17.68
N SER A 447 -20.77 32.93 -19.00
CA SER A 447 -21.84 32.45 -19.88
C SER A 447 -21.30 31.63 -21.04
N ASN A 448 -22.19 30.90 -21.72
CA ASN A 448 -21.89 30.12 -22.92
C ASN A 448 -20.96 28.91 -22.70
N TRP A 449 -20.84 28.45 -21.45
CA TRP A 449 -20.28 27.15 -21.12
C TRP A 449 -21.27 26.03 -21.48
N GLY A 450 -20.75 24.92 -21.99
CA GLY A 450 -21.50 23.69 -22.25
C GLY A 450 -20.58 22.50 -22.49
N TRP A 451 -21.14 21.31 -22.41
CA TRP A 451 -20.40 20.07 -22.69
C TRP A 451 -20.21 19.87 -24.20
N ILE A 452 -19.09 19.26 -24.57
CA ILE A 452 -18.80 18.85 -25.96
C ILE A 452 -19.84 17.87 -26.52
N THR A 453 -20.51 17.11 -25.67
CA THR A 453 -21.62 16.20 -26.01
C THR A 453 -22.91 16.94 -26.33
N GLY A 454 -23.06 18.17 -25.85
CA GLY A 454 -24.26 19.00 -26.01
C GLY A 454 -25.36 18.73 -24.96
N GLU A 455 -25.10 17.86 -24.00
CA GLU A 455 -26.01 17.62 -22.88
C GLU A 455 -26.13 18.85 -21.94
N PRO A 456 -27.17 18.90 -21.07
CA PRO A 456 -27.38 20.02 -20.17
C PRO A 456 -26.26 20.18 -19.13
N LEU A 457 -25.71 21.39 -18.99
CA LEU A 457 -24.78 21.73 -17.91
C LEU A 457 -25.56 21.99 -16.60
N ASP A 458 -26.01 20.93 -15.94
CA ASP A 458 -26.84 21.00 -14.72
C ASP A 458 -26.02 21.08 -13.42
N TYR A 459 -24.75 20.70 -13.49
CA TYR A 459 -23.81 20.75 -12.39
C TYR A 459 -22.55 21.52 -12.78
N VAL A 460 -22.03 22.32 -11.83
CA VAL A 460 -20.76 23.02 -11.96
C VAL A 460 -20.02 22.98 -10.63
N ASN A 461 -18.70 22.78 -10.67
CA ASN A 461 -17.85 22.79 -9.48
C ASN A 461 -16.68 23.76 -9.60
N TRP A 462 -16.95 24.98 -10.10
CA TRP A 462 -15.93 26.01 -10.24
C TRP A 462 -15.21 26.29 -8.92
N ARG A 463 -13.88 26.32 -8.98
CA ARG A 463 -13.04 26.76 -7.87
C ARG A 463 -13.34 28.21 -7.53
N VAL A 464 -13.06 28.61 -6.29
CA VAL A 464 -13.30 29.99 -5.84
C VAL A 464 -12.47 30.96 -6.69
N GLY A 465 -13.16 31.79 -7.47
CA GLY A 465 -12.55 32.76 -8.38
C GLY A 465 -12.72 32.42 -9.85
N GLU A 466 -13.11 31.17 -10.15
CA GLU A 466 -13.29 30.66 -11.52
C GLU A 466 -14.77 30.67 -11.97
N PRO A 467 -15.03 30.69 -13.28
CA PRO A 467 -14.07 30.91 -14.36
C PRO A 467 -13.60 32.38 -14.42
N ASN A 468 -12.35 32.63 -14.84
CA ASN A 468 -11.74 33.96 -14.78
C ASN A 468 -11.28 34.52 -16.16
N ASP A 469 -11.30 33.70 -17.21
CA ASP A 469 -10.85 33.98 -18.57
C ASP A 469 -9.44 34.59 -18.62
N ALA A 470 -8.46 33.96 -17.95
CA ALA A 470 -7.08 34.44 -17.93
C ALA A 470 -6.38 34.18 -19.26
N GLY A 471 -6.62 35.09 -20.20
CA GLY A 471 -5.95 35.09 -21.50
C GLY A 471 -6.67 34.30 -22.59
N GLY A 472 -8.00 34.23 -22.55
CA GLY A 472 -8.80 33.49 -23.54
C GLY A 472 -8.95 32.03 -23.13
N GLU A 473 -9.37 31.79 -21.90
CA GLU A 473 -9.52 30.45 -21.33
C GLU A 473 -10.92 29.91 -21.65
N ASP A 474 -11.02 29.19 -22.76
CA ASP A 474 -12.31 28.75 -23.32
C ASP A 474 -12.63 27.27 -23.03
N PHE A 475 -11.91 26.62 -22.10
CA PHE A 475 -12.04 25.19 -21.85
C PHE A 475 -11.92 24.83 -20.37
N GLY A 476 -12.59 23.78 -19.91
CA GLY A 476 -12.54 23.36 -18.51
C GLY A 476 -11.45 22.32 -18.21
N GLN A 477 -10.96 22.36 -16.98
CA GLN A 477 -10.13 21.32 -16.37
C GLN A 477 -10.53 21.07 -14.92
N ILE A 478 -10.30 19.86 -14.43
CA ILE A 478 -10.56 19.42 -13.04
C ILE A 478 -9.25 19.21 -12.27
N TYR A 479 -9.24 19.55 -10.98
CA TYR A 479 -8.11 19.33 -10.07
C TYR A 479 -8.32 18.11 -9.14
N ASP A 480 -7.29 17.79 -8.35
CA ASP A 480 -7.28 16.73 -7.34
C ASP A 480 -8.41 16.82 -6.31
N ASP A 481 -8.78 18.05 -5.91
CA ASP A 481 -9.90 18.30 -4.99
C ASP A 481 -11.28 18.28 -5.67
N GLY A 482 -11.32 18.00 -6.97
CA GLY A 482 -12.52 17.96 -7.80
C GLY A 482 -13.02 19.34 -8.23
N SER A 483 -12.38 20.44 -7.85
CA SER A 483 -12.75 21.79 -8.27
C SER A 483 -12.27 22.08 -9.70
N TRP A 484 -12.98 22.97 -10.40
CA TRP A 484 -12.75 23.25 -11.82
C TRP A 484 -12.12 24.62 -12.05
N ASN A 485 -11.36 24.71 -13.14
CA ASN A 485 -10.75 25.94 -13.64
C ASN A 485 -10.94 26.02 -15.16
N ASP A 486 -10.98 27.23 -15.70
CA ASP A 486 -10.90 27.47 -17.14
C ASP A 486 -9.43 27.54 -17.60
N ALA A 487 -9.14 27.01 -18.78
CA ALA A 487 -7.81 26.84 -19.31
C ALA A 487 -7.71 27.22 -20.79
N GLN A 488 -6.51 27.62 -21.20
CA GLN A 488 -6.22 27.92 -22.60
C GLN A 488 -6.09 26.63 -23.39
N GLY A 489 -6.81 26.51 -24.51
CA GLY A 489 -6.75 25.30 -25.34
C GLY A 489 -5.38 25.03 -25.97
N SER A 490 -4.46 25.99 -25.96
CA SER A 490 -3.07 25.81 -26.42
C SER A 490 -2.12 25.23 -25.36
N ASN A 491 -2.60 25.06 -24.12
CA ASN A 491 -1.81 24.42 -23.07
C ASN A 491 -1.56 22.95 -23.41
N THR A 492 -0.35 22.48 -23.12
CA THR A 492 -0.04 21.06 -23.19
C THR A 492 -0.65 20.36 -21.99
N LEU A 493 -1.41 19.29 -22.24
CA LEU A 493 -2.05 18.46 -21.24
C LEU A 493 -1.10 17.38 -20.72
N ASN A 494 -1.19 17.11 -19.42
CA ASN A 494 -0.45 16.02 -18.77
C ASN A 494 -1.30 14.77 -18.56
N ALA A 495 -2.64 14.92 -18.53
CA ALA A 495 -3.59 13.82 -18.38
C ALA A 495 -4.95 14.20 -18.98
N ILE A 496 -5.73 13.18 -19.32
CA ILE A 496 -7.12 13.29 -19.77
C ILE A 496 -7.96 12.20 -19.12
N ILE A 497 -9.27 12.42 -19.10
CA ILE A 497 -10.26 11.39 -18.75
C ILE A 497 -11.21 11.28 -19.93
N ILE A 498 -11.32 10.07 -20.48
CA ILE A 498 -12.28 9.73 -21.52
C ILE A 498 -13.44 9.02 -20.86
N GLU A 499 -14.64 9.47 -21.18
CA GLU A 499 -15.89 8.81 -20.83
C GLU A 499 -16.42 8.05 -22.05
N TYR A 500 -16.92 6.85 -21.78
CA TYR A 500 -17.60 5.99 -22.72
C TYR A 500 -19.00 5.75 -22.20
N GLU A 501 -19.97 6.26 -22.94
CA GLU A 501 -21.37 6.00 -22.66
C GLU A 501 -21.61 4.49 -22.60
N SER A 502 -22.31 4.05 -21.56
CA SER A 502 -22.81 2.69 -21.51
C SER A 502 -23.59 2.41 -22.80
N GLU A 503 -23.42 1.23 -23.40
CA GLU A 503 -24.37 0.81 -24.44
C GLU A 503 -25.76 0.92 -23.83
N SER A 504 -26.53 1.88 -24.34
CA SER A 504 -27.68 2.46 -23.64
C SER A 504 -28.49 1.38 -22.90
N PRO A 505 -28.71 1.51 -21.57
CA PRO A 505 -29.52 0.54 -20.81
C PRO A 505 -30.96 0.47 -21.32
N CYS A 506 -31.34 1.41 -22.20
CA CYS A 506 -32.56 1.42 -22.96
C CYS A 506 -32.23 1.39 -24.47
N PRO A 507 -32.10 0.20 -25.09
CA PRO A 507 -31.93 0.05 -26.54
C PRO A 507 -33.00 0.78 -27.36
N ALA A 508 -34.13 1.12 -26.73
CA ALA A 508 -35.22 1.91 -27.27
C ALA A 508 -35.00 3.44 -27.32
N ASP A 509 -33.92 3.98 -26.75
CA ASP A 509 -33.53 5.39 -26.92
C ASP A 509 -32.72 5.54 -28.21
N PHE A 510 -33.40 5.89 -29.29
CA PHE A 510 -32.81 5.94 -30.62
C PHE A 510 -32.15 7.28 -30.92
N ASN A 511 -32.61 8.34 -30.27
CA ASN A 511 -32.09 9.69 -30.48
C ASN A 511 -31.01 10.09 -29.46
N GLY A 512 -30.75 9.25 -28.46
CA GLY A 512 -29.69 9.40 -27.47
C GLY A 512 -29.96 10.55 -26.50
N ASP A 513 -31.22 10.87 -26.23
CA ASP A 513 -31.59 11.97 -25.33
C ASP A 513 -31.77 11.54 -23.85
N GLY A 514 -31.48 10.27 -23.55
CA GLY A 514 -31.56 9.67 -22.23
C GLY A 514 -32.99 9.35 -21.78
N VAL A 515 -33.99 9.49 -22.66
CA VAL A 515 -35.40 9.28 -22.36
C VAL A 515 -36.09 8.52 -23.48
N VAL A 516 -36.53 7.28 -23.23
CA VAL A 516 -37.42 6.57 -24.15
C VAL A 516 -38.79 7.24 -24.15
N GLY A 517 -39.08 7.97 -25.22
CA GLY A 517 -40.24 8.83 -25.29
C GLY A 517 -40.86 8.97 -26.67
N GLY A 518 -41.53 10.09 -26.87
CA GLY A 518 -42.25 10.37 -28.11
C GLY A 518 -41.32 10.55 -29.32
N ALA A 519 -40.08 10.95 -29.09
CA ALA A 519 -39.07 11.10 -30.12
C ALA A 519 -38.64 9.73 -30.66
N ASP A 520 -38.31 8.79 -29.77
CA ASP A 520 -37.90 7.43 -30.09
C ASP A 520 -39.00 6.62 -30.74
N LEU A 521 -40.22 6.77 -30.21
CA LEU A 521 -41.40 6.18 -30.86
C LEU A 521 -41.55 6.68 -32.29
N THR A 522 -41.21 7.94 -32.56
CA THR A 522 -41.28 8.49 -33.91
C THR A 522 -40.21 7.87 -34.81
N GLU A 523 -39.02 7.61 -34.29
CA GLU A 523 -37.95 6.90 -35.02
C GLU A 523 -38.33 5.44 -35.33
N LEU A 524 -38.86 4.71 -34.35
CA LEU A 524 -39.36 3.35 -34.55
C LEU A 524 -40.47 3.30 -35.60
N LEU A 525 -41.41 4.22 -35.53
CA LEU A 525 -42.50 4.31 -36.51
C LEU A 525 -42.02 4.73 -37.90
N ALA A 526 -40.95 5.52 -37.99
CA ALA A 526 -40.32 5.87 -39.27
C ALA A 526 -39.65 4.66 -39.93
N ALA A 527 -39.12 3.73 -39.13
CA ALA A 527 -38.52 2.48 -39.57
C ALA A 527 -39.53 1.33 -39.78
N TRP A 528 -40.83 1.56 -39.52
CA TRP A 528 -41.85 0.50 -39.49
C TRP A 528 -41.93 -0.32 -40.78
N GLY A 529 -41.82 -1.64 -40.65
CA GLY A 529 -41.80 -2.58 -41.78
C GLY A 529 -40.46 -2.62 -42.53
N GLY A 530 -39.42 -1.95 -42.03
CA GLY A 530 -38.03 -2.08 -42.46
C GLY A 530 -37.41 -3.41 -42.05
N GLY A 531 -36.17 -3.65 -42.50
CA GLY A 531 -35.38 -4.84 -42.13
C GLY A 531 -34.48 -4.59 -40.91
N ALA A 532 -33.60 -5.55 -40.61
CA ALA A 532 -32.63 -5.46 -39.51
C ALA A 532 -31.89 -4.10 -39.49
N GLY A 533 -31.99 -3.40 -38.36
CA GLY A 533 -31.47 -2.07 -38.09
C GLY A 533 -31.62 -1.75 -36.59
N PRO A 534 -31.21 -0.57 -36.12
CA PRO A 534 -31.23 -0.24 -34.69
C PRO A 534 -32.64 -0.30 -34.07
N GLN A 535 -33.70 -0.11 -34.87
CA GLN A 535 -35.10 -0.20 -34.42
C GLN A 535 -35.68 -1.64 -34.40
N ASP A 536 -34.91 -2.65 -34.82
CA ASP A 536 -35.24 -4.09 -34.71
C ASP A 536 -34.70 -4.62 -33.38
N LEU A 537 -35.39 -4.22 -32.30
CA LEU A 537 -34.97 -4.46 -30.92
C LEU A 537 -35.06 -5.93 -30.50
N ASN A 538 -35.92 -6.72 -31.15
CA ASN A 538 -36.04 -8.14 -30.85
C ASN A 538 -35.16 -9.04 -31.75
N GLY A 539 -34.49 -8.45 -32.75
CA GLY A 539 -33.58 -9.12 -33.68
C GLY A 539 -34.27 -10.14 -34.61
N ASP A 540 -35.57 -9.99 -34.88
CA ASP A 540 -36.32 -10.90 -35.75
C ASP A 540 -36.21 -10.55 -37.24
N GLY A 541 -35.52 -9.46 -37.56
CA GLY A 541 -35.27 -8.97 -38.90
C GLY A 541 -36.35 -8.03 -39.42
N PHE A 542 -37.34 -7.64 -38.60
CA PHE A 542 -38.45 -6.77 -38.97
C PHE A 542 -38.81 -5.77 -37.86
N VAL A 543 -38.83 -4.48 -38.19
CA VAL A 543 -39.34 -3.46 -37.27
C VAL A 543 -40.88 -3.47 -37.24
N GLY A 544 -41.47 -3.82 -36.10
CA GLY A 544 -42.92 -3.93 -35.97
C GLY A 544 -43.46 -3.96 -34.54
N GLY A 545 -44.59 -4.66 -34.38
CA GLY A 545 -45.32 -4.72 -33.11
C GLY A 545 -44.49 -5.21 -31.91
N PRO A 546 -43.65 -6.26 -32.07
CA PRO A 546 -42.75 -6.70 -31.01
C PRO A 546 -41.73 -5.64 -30.57
N ASP A 547 -41.13 -4.90 -31.50
CA ASP A 547 -40.16 -3.83 -31.19
C ASP A 547 -40.84 -2.65 -30.50
N LEU A 548 -42.05 -2.29 -30.96
CA LEU A 548 -42.88 -1.29 -30.29
C LEU A 548 -43.19 -1.67 -28.84
N THR A 549 -43.39 -2.96 -28.55
CA THR A 549 -43.61 -3.38 -27.16
C THR A 549 -42.38 -3.27 -26.28
N ILE A 550 -41.17 -3.28 -26.86
CA ILE A 550 -39.92 -3.02 -26.13
C ILE A 550 -39.81 -1.52 -25.84
N VAL A 551 -39.99 -0.65 -26.84
CA VAL A 551 -40.02 0.82 -26.66
C VAL A 551 -41.05 1.26 -25.61
N LEU A 552 -42.27 0.70 -25.66
CA LEU A 552 -43.31 1.02 -24.68
C LEU A 552 -43.04 0.41 -23.30
N GLY A 553 -42.28 -0.68 -23.23
CA GLY A 553 -41.86 -1.32 -21.98
C GLY A 553 -40.77 -0.53 -21.24
N GLU A 554 -39.94 0.17 -22.00
CA GLU A 554 -38.82 1.00 -21.52
C GLU A 554 -39.19 2.48 -21.38
N TRP A 555 -40.46 2.85 -21.56
CA TRP A 555 -40.92 4.24 -21.58
C TRP A 555 -40.59 5.01 -20.30
N GLY A 556 -39.78 6.05 -20.42
CA GLY A 556 -39.28 6.85 -19.30
C GLY A 556 -37.79 7.16 -19.42
N ASN A 557 -37.23 7.71 -18.36
CA ASN A 557 -35.81 8.03 -18.30
C ASN A 557 -34.97 6.76 -18.17
N CYS A 558 -33.83 6.75 -18.84
CA CYS A 558 -32.84 5.69 -18.77
C CYS A 558 -31.91 5.99 -17.59
N PHE A 559 -32.19 5.38 -16.43
CA PHE A 559 -31.38 5.45 -15.22
C PHE A 559 -31.04 4.05 -14.73
#